data_AF-A0A1D3DLJ5-F1
#
_entry.id   AF-A0A1D3DLJ5-F1
#
_cell.length_a   1.000
_cell.length_b   1.000
_cell.length_c   1.000
_cell.angle_alpha   90.00
_cell.angle_beta   90.00
_cell.angle_gamma   90.00
#
_symmetry.space_group_name_H-M   'P 1'
#
loop_
_entity.id
_entity.type
_entity.pdbx_description
1 polymer ?
#
loop_
_entity_poly.entity_id
_entity_poly.type
_entity_poly.pdbx_seq_one_letter_code
_entity_poly.pdbx_strand_id
1 'polypeptide(L)'
;MSTGVSGMIECGPGARLRGPDDDDSRWQGAIDLFLLNNGNAYDALACLFGVRDSYGFEPLAEGRGLPQDTSDAVRADFDADGGPRDVHGTTWIAWAELAAADWQATDRSGTWSRESVAGDGPLWYPEPGVGRGGRNALGAGRSVMRTLSGLHGPENVRLVVWFH
;
A
#
# COMPACT_ATOMS: atom_id res chain seq x y z
N MET A 1 -20.36 9.77 3.48
CA MET A 1 -19.37 9.41 4.52
C MET A 1 -18.10 9.01 3.80
N SER A 2 -17.00 9.74 4.03
CA SER A 2 -15.71 9.41 3.44
C SER A 2 -15.01 8.47 4.40
N THR A 3 -14.81 7.21 4.01
CA THR A 3 -13.85 6.33 4.69
C THR A 3 -12.49 6.96 4.44
N GLY A 4 -11.76 7.30 5.49
CA GLY A 4 -10.39 7.76 5.37
C GLY A 4 -9.43 6.58 5.36
N VAL A 5 -8.23 6.79 4.83
CA VAL A 5 -7.17 5.79 4.78
C VAL A 5 -5.87 6.41 5.26
N SER A 6 -5.24 5.71 6.18
CA SER A 6 -3.91 6.00 6.69
C SER A 6 -3.03 4.77 6.42
N GLY A 7 -1.72 4.94 6.43
CA GLY A 7 -0.82 3.84 6.16
C GLY A 7 0.63 4.27 6.14
N MET A 8 1.52 3.30 6.04
CA MET A 8 2.96 3.53 5.99
C MET A 8 3.62 2.43 5.15
N ILE A 9 4.64 2.82 4.41
CA ILE A 9 5.60 1.86 3.84
C ILE A 9 6.67 1.62 4.90
N GLU A 10 6.94 0.36 5.21
CA GLU A 10 8.02 -0.05 6.09
C GLU A 10 8.98 -1.00 5.35
N CYS A 11 10.24 -1.00 5.77
CA CYS A 11 11.25 -1.91 5.26
C CYS A 11 11.96 -2.67 6.39
N GLY A 12 12.30 -3.91 6.08
CA GLY A 12 13.09 -4.78 6.92
C GLY A 12 14.54 -4.85 6.44
N PRO A 13 15.47 -5.19 7.31
CA PRO A 13 16.87 -5.39 6.96
C PRO A 13 17.01 -6.76 6.28
N GLY A 14 17.09 -6.78 4.95
CA GLY A 14 17.22 -8.02 4.18
C GLY A 14 18.55 -8.76 4.32
N ALA A 15 19.57 -8.09 4.87
CA ALA A 15 20.80 -8.72 5.31
C ALA A 15 20.94 -8.49 6.82
N ARG A 16 21.13 -9.57 7.58
CA ARG A 16 21.50 -9.52 9.00
C ARG A 16 22.89 -8.88 9.10
N LEU A 17 22.95 -7.54 9.10
CA LEU A 17 24.20 -6.79 9.09
C LEU A 17 25.03 -7.08 10.35
N ARG A 18 24.37 -7.45 11.47
CA ARG A 18 24.98 -7.98 12.69
C ARG A 18 23.97 -8.84 13.45
N GLY A 19 24.30 -10.11 13.71
CA GLY A 19 23.67 -10.98 14.72
C GLY A 19 22.13 -11.16 14.67
N PRO A 20 21.56 -12.08 15.47
CA PRO A 20 20.11 -12.24 15.63
C PRO A 20 19.49 -11.30 16.69
N ASP A 21 20.31 -10.68 17.55
CA ASP A 21 19.88 -9.83 18.68
C ASP A 21 19.99 -8.32 18.40
N ASP A 22 20.32 -7.92 17.17
CA ASP A 22 20.47 -6.51 16.84
C ASP A 22 19.09 -5.88 16.58
N ASP A 23 18.84 -4.73 17.20
CA ASP A 23 17.60 -3.94 17.03
C ASP A 23 17.42 -3.53 15.55
N ASP A 24 18.53 -3.50 14.83
CA ASP A 24 18.67 -3.40 13.37
C ASP A 24 18.16 -4.63 12.61
N SER A 25 17.41 -5.55 13.24
CA SER A 25 16.70 -6.68 12.61
C SER A 25 15.18 -6.46 12.51
N ARG A 26 14.66 -5.36 13.07
CA ARG A 26 13.22 -5.04 13.09
C ARG A 26 12.78 -4.29 11.84
N TRP A 27 11.49 -4.40 11.51
CA TRP A 27 10.87 -3.53 10.51
C TRP A 27 10.95 -2.08 10.98
N GLN A 28 11.25 -1.18 10.04
CA GLN A 28 11.35 0.26 10.26
C GLN A 28 10.40 1.01 9.34
N GLY A 29 9.72 2.02 9.88
CA GLY A 29 8.89 2.93 9.08
C GLY A 29 9.76 3.73 8.10
N ALA A 30 9.40 3.70 6.82
CA ALA A 30 10.16 4.39 5.77
C ALA A 30 9.47 5.69 5.34
N ILE A 31 8.17 5.66 5.07
CA ILE A 31 7.41 6.86 4.70
C ILE A 31 5.91 6.67 4.96
N ASP A 32 5.28 7.71 5.51
CA ASP A 32 3.84 7.80 5.70
C ASP A 32 3.12 7.89 4.34
N LEU A 33 2.07 7.10 4.18
CA LEU A 33 1.21 7.10 2.99
C LEU A 33 0.56 8.45 2.76
N PHE A 34 0.27 9.23 3.82
CA PHE A 34 -0.26 10.60 3.70
C PHE A 34 0.66 11.50 2.86
N LEU A 35 1.98 11.37 3.02
CA LEU A 35 2.96 12.15 2.24
C LEU A 35 3.02 11.73 0.77
N LEU A 36 2.63 10.50 0.48
CA LEU A 36 2.52 9.97 -0.88
C LEU A 36 1.12 10.17 -1.48
N ASN A 37 0.14 10.48 -0.63
CA ASN A 37 -1.25 10.66 -1.02
C ASN A 37 -1.51 12.10 -1.47
N ASN A 38 -1.13 12.40 -2.70
CA ASN A 38 -1.41 13.67 -3.36
C ASN A 38 -2.78 13.71 -4.09
N GLY A 39 -3.69 12.76 -3.83
CA GLY A 39 -4.92 12.63 -4.59
C GLY A 39 -5.92 11.58 -4.10
N ASN A 40 -6.71 11.01 -5.04
CA ASN A 40 -7.77 10.06 -4.75
C ASN A 40 -7.21 8.62 -4.79
N ALA A 41 -6.48 8.22 -3.74
CA ALA A 41 -5.92 6.87 -3.63
C ALA A 41 -6.98 5.75 -3.61
N TYR A 42 -8.27 6.07 -3.42
CA TYR A 42 -9.33 5.09 -3.19
C TYR A 42 -9.54 4.13 -4.35
N ASP A 43 -9.47 4.58 -5.60
CA ASP A 43 -9.65 3.69 -6.75
C ASP A 43 -8.57 2.60 -6.80
N ALA A 44 -7.33 2.98 -6.45
CA ALA A 44 -6.21 2.08 -6.39
C ALA A 44 -6.25 1.14 -5.15
N LEU A 45 -6.67 1.66 -4.01
CA LEU A 45 -6.84 0.89 -2.77
C LEU A 45 -8.01 -0.10 -2.86
N ALA A 46 -9.09 0.26 -3.56
CA ALA A 46 -10.21 -0.64 -3.85
C ALA A 46 -9.73 -1.88 -4.62
N CYS A 47 -8.85 -1.67 -5.60
CA CYS A 47 -8.26 -2.74 -6.39
C CYS A 47 -7.32 -3.66 -5.58
N LEU A 48 -6.57 -3.12 -4.61
CA LEU A 48 -5.61 -3.90 -3.83
C LEU A 48 -6.24 -4.61 -2.63
N PHE A 49 -7.17 -3.94 -1.96
CA PHE A 49 -7.63 -4.29 -0.61
C PHE A 49 -9.14 -4.54 -0.53
N GLY A 50 -9.89 -4.39 -1.63
CA GLY A 50 -11.34 -4.62 -1.65
C GLY A 50 -12.14 -3.48 -1.00
N VAL A 51 -11.47 -2.38 -0.63
CA VAL A 51 -12.07 -1.26 0.09
C VAL A 51 -13.10 -0.58 -0.79
N ARG A 52 -14.35 -0.56 -0.32
CA ARG A 52 -15.52 0.03 -1.00
C ARG A 52 -15.86 -0.63 -2.35
N ASP A 53 -15.40 -1.85 -2.63
CA ASP A 53 -15.67 -2.75 -3.79
C ASP A 53 -16.36 -2.13 -5.03
N SER A 54 -15.95 -0.94 -5.45
CA SER A 54 -16.72 -0.16 -6.43
C SER A 54 -16.53 -0.69 -7.86
N TYR A 55 -15.54 -1.55 -8.04
CA TYR A 55 -15.19 -2.18 -9.31
C TYR A 55 -15.37 -3.71 -9.29
N GLY A 56 -15.46 -4.38 -8.13
CA GLY A 56 -15.63 -5.84 -8.11
C GLY A 56 -14.36 -6.62 -8.43
N PHE A 57 -13.17 -6.04 -8.19
CA PHE A 57 -11.90 -6.76 -8.34
C PHE A 57 -11.74 -7.78 -7.22
N GLU A 58 -11.15 -8.94 -7.51
CA GLU A 58 -10.61 -9.81 -6.47
C GLU A 58 -9.46 -9.06 -5.77
N PRO A 59 -9.55 -8.80 -4.45
CA PRO A 59 -8.51 -8.06 -3.73
C PRO A 59 -7.24 -8.91 -3.58
N LEU A 60 -6.08 -8.27 -3.65
CA LEU A 60 -4.79 -8.96 -3.45
C LEU A 60 -4.51 -9.25 -1.96
N ALA A 61 -4.95 -8.34 -1.09
CA ALA A 61 -4.65 -8.41 0.33
C ALA A 61 -5.79 -7.83 1.18
N GLU A 62 -6.96 -8.44 1.17
CA GLU A 62 -8.07 -8.03 2.02
C GLU A 62 -7.91 -8.54 3.46
N GLY A 63 -8.21 -7.68 4.44
CA GLY A 63 -8.52 -8.08 5.82
C GLY A 63 -7.43 -8.86 6.55
N ARG A 64 -6.15 -8.70 6.20
CA ARG A 64 -5.05 -9.47 6.79
C ARG A 64 -4.73 -9.08 8.24
N GLY A 65 -5.28 -7.96 8.73
CA GLY A 65 -4.90 -7.38 10.02
C GLY A 65 -3.61 -6.57 9.94
N LEU A 66 -3.08 -6.16 11.08
CA LEU A 66 -1.70 -5.65 11.18
C LEU A 66 -0.72 -6.83 11.21
N PRO A 67 0.44 -6.74 10.53
CA PRO A 67 1.51 -7.71 10.72
C PRO A 67 1.93 -7.81 12.20
N GLN A 68 2.28 -9.01 12.66
CA GLN A 68 2.71 -9.19 14.05
C GLN A 68 4.03 -8.47 14.35
N ASP A 69 4.93 -8.42 13.37
CA ASP A 69 6.25 -7.82 13.39
C ASP A 69 6.27 -6.38 12.85
N THR A 70 5.11 -5.71 12.82
CA THR A 70 4.97 -4.30 12.44
C THR A 70 5.98 -3.40 13.15
N SER A 71 6.49 -2.38 12.47
CA SER A 71 7.41 -1.39 13.07
C SER A 71 6.75 -0.59 14.19
N ASP A 72 7.56 -0.07 15.11
CA ASP A 72 7.06 0.78 16.19
C ASP A 72 6.47 2.09 15.67
N ALA A 73 6.95 2.59 14.53
CA ALA A 73 6.39 3.74 13.83
C ALA A 73 4.94 3.49 13.39
N VAL A 74 4.67 2.35 12.75
CA VAL A 74 3.31 1.99 12.33
C VAL A 74 2.39 1.78 13.53
N ARG A 75 2.88 1.15 14.61
CA ARG A 75 2.08 1.00 15.84
C ARG A 75 1.72 2.36 16.44
N ALA A 76 2.68 3.27 16.52
CA ALA A 76 2.47 4.61 17.07
C ALA A 76 1.45 5.41 16.25
N ASP A 77 1.56 5.40 14.92
CA ASP A 77 0.62 6.11 14.05
C ASP A 77 -0.78 5.49 14.08
N PHE A 78 -0.87 4.15 14.09
CA PHE A 78 -2.14 3.44 14.23
C PHE A 78 -2.85 3.78 15.55
N ASP A 79 -2.11 3.81 16.66
CA ASP A 79 -2.66 4.18 17.97
C ASP A 79 -3.04 5.67 18.03
N ALA A 80 -2.29 6.55 17.36
CA ALA A 80 -2.60 7.98 17.27
C ALA A 80 -3.91 8.25 16.49
N ASP A 81 -4.22 7.39 15.51
CA ASP A 81 -5.49 7.40 14.77
C ASP A 81 -6.66 6.73 15.54
N GLY A 82 -6.49 6.46 16.84
CA GLY A 82 -7.52 5.88 17.72
C GLY A 82 -7.47 4.35 17.81
N GLY A 83 -6.54 3.72 17.09
CA GLY A 83 -6.25 2.29 17.16
C GLY A 83 -7.48 1.43 16.84
N PRO A 84 -7.64 0.26 17.49
CA PRO A 84 -8.71 -0.68 17.16
C PRO A 84 -10.14 -0.17 17.42
N ARG A 85 -10.31 0.97 18.10
CA ARG A 85 -11.63 1.53 18.43
C ARG A 85 -12.22 2.34 17.28
N ASP A 86 -11.36 3.09 16.61
CA ASP A 86 -11.76 4.06 15.59
C ASP A 86 -11.43 3.58 14.16
N VAL A 87 -10.67 2.49 14.04
CA VAL A 87 -10.36 1.83 12.77
C VAL A 87 -11.32 0.68 12.47
N HIS A 88 -11.89 0.68 11.27
CA HIS A 88 -12.81 -0.34 10.76
C HIS A 88 -12.13 -1.57 10.15
N GLY A 89 -10.84 -1.47 9.81
CA GLY A 89 -10.06 -2.58 9.30
C GLY A 89 -8.58 -2.24 9.05
N THR A 90 -7.73 -3.27 9.05
CA THR A 90 -6.29 -3.17 8.79
C THR A 90 -5.87 -4.25 7.80
N THR A 91 -4.91 -3.94 6.94
CA THR A 91 -4.32 -4.92 6.04
C THR A 91 -2.93 -4.47 5.57
N TRP A 92 -2.23 -5.34 4.85
CA TRP A 92 -0.90 -5.07 4.33
C TRP A 92 -0.58 -5.89 3.08
N ILE A 93 0.36 -5.42 2.26
CA ILE A 93 0.86 -6.14 1.08
C ILE A 93 2.38 -5.96 0.93
N ALA A 94 3.09 -7.06 0.68
CA ALA A 94 4.53 -7.02 0.40
C ALA A 94 4.81 -6.52 -1.02
N TRP A 95 6.01 -5.96 -1.24
CA TRP A 95 6.43 -5.57 -2.58
C TRP A 95 6.51 -6.76 -3.53
N ALA A 96 6.98 -7.93 -3.05
CA ALA A 96 7.01 -9.16 -3.84
C ALA A 96 5.62 -9.51 -4.42
N GLU A 97 4.58 -9.45 -3.59
CA GLU A 97 3.19 -9.71 -3.99
C GLU A 97 2.68 -8.64 -4.96
N LEU A 98 2.94 -7.36 -4.66
CA LEU A 98 2.49 -6.24 -5.49
C LEU A 98 3.18 -6.21 -6.88
N ALA A 99 4.43 -6.64 -6.95
CA ALA A 99 5.21 -6.75 -8.18
C ALA A 99 4.78 -7.95 -9.03
N ALA A 100 4.40 -9.07 -8.39
CA ALA A 100 3.93 -10.27 -9.07
C ALA A 100 2.44 -10.22 -9.46
N ALA A 101 1.70 -9.22 -8.98
CA ALA A 101 0.29 -9.08 -9.26
C ALA A 101 0.00 -9.00 -10.77
N ASP A 102 -1.09 -9.67 -11.19
CA ASP A 102 -1.61 -9.49 -12.54
C ASP A 102 -2.29 -8.13 -12.66
N TRP A 103 -1.61 -7.19 -13.34
CA TRP A 103 -2.08 -5.83 -13.57
C TRP A 103 -3.06 -5.72 -14.75
N GLN A 104 -3.15 -6.76 -15.59
CA GLN A 104 -4.12 -6.83 -16.69
C GLN A 104 -5.44 -7.46 -16.25
N ALA A 105 -5.49 -8.07 -15.07
CA ALA A 105 -6.72 -8.56 -14.46
C ALA A 105 -7.80 -7.46 -14.48
N THR A 106 -9.00 -7.83 -14.92
CA THR A 106 -10.11 -6.91 -15.08
C THR A 106 -11.07 -6.97 -13.91
N ASP A 107 -11.84 -5.90 -13.78
CA ASP A 107 -12.99 -5.81 -12.90
C ASP A 107 -14.10 -6.80 -13.34
N ARG A 108 -15.16 -6.96 -12.53
CA ARG A 108 -16.25 -7.91 -12.84
C ARG A 108 -16.93 -7.63 -14.18
N SER A 109 -16.93 -6.36 -14.63
CA SER A 109 -17.52 -5.96 -15.90
C SER A 109 -16.60 -6.19 -17.12
N GLY A 110 -15.29 -6.42 -16.90
CA GLY A 110 -14.30 -6.49 -17.97
C GLY A 110 -13.93 -5.14 -18.58
N THR A 111 -14.40 -4.03 -18.00
CA THR A 111 -14.23 -2.67 -18.55
C THR A 111 -12.89 -2.06 -18.11
N TRP A 112 -12.45 -2.35 -16.89
CA TRP A 112 -11.28 -1.71 -16.28
C TRP A 112 -10.25 -2.75 -15.88
N SER A 113 -9.00 -2.58 -16.32
CA SER A 113 -7.87 -3.34 -15.80
C SER A 113 -7.32 -2.70 -14.53
N ARG A 114 -6.67 -3.49 -13.66
CA ARG A 114 -5.97 -2.95 -12.48
C ARG A 114 -4.99 -1.85 -12.87
N GLU A 115 -4.25 -2.03 -13.97
CA GLU A 115 -3.33 -1.03 -14.50
C GLU A 115 -4.02 0.29 -14.85
N SER A 116 -5.20 0.24 -15.48
CA SER A 116 -5.94 1.45 -15.87
C SER A 116 -6.45 2.26 -14.66
N VAL A 117 -6.63 1.61 -13.51
CA VAL A 117 -7.14 2.22 -12.28
C VAL A 117 -6.00 2.64 -11.34
N ALA A 118 -4.94 1.84 -11.28
CA ALA A 118 -3.95 1.85 -10.20
C ALA A 118 -2.48 1.80 -10.68
N GLY A 119 -2.23 1.87 -11.99
CA GLY A 119 -0.90 1.78 -12.59
C GLY A 119 0.03 2.97 -12.28
N ASP A 120 1.29 2.86 -12.71
CA ASP A 120 2.41 3.79 -12.40
C ASP A 120 2.37 5.10 -13.21
N GLY A 121 1.18 5.64 -13.47
CA GLY A 121 1.02 6.88 -14.23
C GLY A 121 1.80 8.05 -13.61
N PRO A 122 2.40 8.94 -14.42
CA PRO A 122 3.19 10.05 -13.91
C PRO A 122 2.35 10.98 -13.03
N LEU A 123 2.88 11.29 -11.84
CA LEU A 123 2.24 12.12 -10.81
C LEU A 123 1.90 13.55 -11.27
N TRP A 124 2.46 14.02 -12.38
CA TRP A 124 2.49 15.44 -12.78
C TRP A 124 1.74 15.77 -14.08
N TYR A 125 1.27 14.78 -14.85
CA TYR A 125 0.56 15.02 -16.10
C TYR A 125 -0.65 14.10 -16.26
N PRO A 126 -1.88 14.65 -16.27
CA PRO A 126 -3.03 13.91 -16.78
C PRO A 126 -2.87 13.78 -18.30
N GLU A 127 -2.55 12.58 -18.77
CA GLU A 127 -2.74 12.22 -20.17
C GLU A 127 -4.23 12.44 -20.54
N PRO A 128 -4.55 13.27 -21.54
CA PRO A 128 -5.93 13.49 -21.96
C PRO A 128 -6.55 12.16 -22.42
N GLY A 129 -7.59 11.71 -21.73
CA GLY A 129 -8.31 10.46 -22.07
C GLY A 129 -8.01 9.29 -21.13
N VAL A 130 -7.09 9.43 -20.18
CA VAL A 130 -6.99 8.50 -19.05
C VAL A 130 -8.12 8.83 -18.08
N GLY A 131 -8.87 7.81 -17.65
CA GLY A 131 -10.03 7.95 -16.77
C GLY A 131 -9.73 8.66 -15.45
N ARG A 132 -10.76 8.83 -14.62
CA ARG A 132 -10.76 9.57 -13.34
C ARG A 132 -9.60 9.29 -12.35
N GLY A 133 -8.78 8.26 -12.59
CA GLY A 133 -7.64 7.82 -11.78
C GLY A 133 -6.31 8.59 -11.97
N GLY A 134 -6.30 9.70 -12.72
CA GLY A 134 -5.08 10.45 -13.10
C GLY A 134 -4.25 11.14 -12.00
N ARG A 135 -4.46 10.82 -10.71
CA ARG A 135 -3.60 11.23 -9.59
C ARG A 135 -3.63 10.15 -8.51
N ASN A 136 -2.85 9.09 -8.67
CA ASN A 136 -2.90 7.96 -7.74
C ASN A 136 -1.69 7.98 -6.79
N ALA A 137 -1.99 8.03 -5.49
CA ALA A 137 -1.01 7.86 -4.42
C ALA A 137 -0.26 6.53 -4.53
N LEU A 138 -0.91 5.54 -5.13
CA LEU A 138 -0.35 4.21 -5.29
C LEU A 138 0.83 4.19 -6.28
N GLY A 139 0.85 5.02 -7.33
CA GLY A 139 2.01 5.10 -8.21
C GLY A 139 3.26 5.61 -7.47
N ALA A 140 3.09 6.63 -6.61
CA ALA A 140 4.15 7.11 -5.74
C ALA A 140 4.59 6.02 -4.73
N GLY A 141 3.62 5.35 -4.09
CA GLY A 141 3.87 4.23 -3.19
C GLY A 141 4.63 3.08 -3.85
N ARG A 142 4.23 2.66 -5.05
CA ARG A 142 4.91 1.63 -5.84
C ARG A 142 6.33 2.04 -6.21
N SER A 143 6.56 3.30 -6.57
CA SER A 143 7.90 3.81 -6.86
C SER A 143 8.82 3.75 -5.64
N VAL A 144 8.31 4.16 -4.47
CA VAL A 144 9.06 4.05 -3.21
C VAL A 144 9.34 2.59 -2.87
N MET A 145 8.33 1.72 -2.90
CA MET A 145 8.50 0.30 -2.61
C MET A 145 9.47 -0.39 -3.58
N ARG A 146 9.43 -0.04 -4.88
CA ARG A 146 10.40 -0.48 -5.89
C ARG A 146 11.82 -0.03 -5.54
N THR A 147 11.99 1.20 -5.10
CA THR A 147 13.31 1.73 -4.73
C THR A 147 13.85 1.01 -3.49
N LEU A 148 13.02 0.89 -2.44
CA LEU A 148 13.41 0.19 -1.21
C LEU A 148 13.69 -1.30 -1.45
N SER A 149 12.93 -1.96 -2.32
CA SER A 149 13.16 -3.39 -2.63
C SER A 149 14.48 -3.63 -3.37
N GLY A 150 14.96 -2.65 -4.14
CA GLY A 150 16.31 -2.71 -4.72
C GLY A 150 17.43 -2.69 -3.67
N LEU A 151 17.16 -2.13 -2.48
CA LEU A 151 18.12 -2.03 -1.38
C LEU A 151 17.99 -3.17 -0.37
N HIS A 152 16.75 -3.53 -0.02
CA HIS A 152 16.44 -4.47 1.06
C HIS A 152 16.00 -5.85 0.56
N GLY A 153 15.72 -6.01 -0.73
CA GLY A 153 15.09 -7.19 -1.29
C GLY A 153 13.56 -7.10 -1.29
N PRO A 154 12.87 -7.81 -2.21
CA PRO A 154 11.43 -7.66 -2.44
C PRO A 154 10.55 -8.18 -1.30
N GLU A 155 11.05 -9.10 -0.47
CA GLU A 155 10.35 -9.63 0.70
C GLU A 155 10.42 -8.69 1.92
N ASN A 156 11.34 -7.73 1.90
CA ASN A 156 11.64 -6.87 3.05
C ASN A 156 11.09 -5.45 2.88
N VAL A 157 10.03 -5.31 2.10
CA VAL A 157 9.31 -4.04 1.91
C VAL A 157 7.83 -4.34 1.85
N ARG A 158 7.03 -3.62 2.64
CA ARG A 158 5.57 -3.76 2.60
C ARG A 158 4.87 -2.44 2.87
N LEU A 159 3.66 -2.34 2.35
CA LEU A 159 2.71 -1.27 2.65
C LEU A 159 1.72 -1.80 3.67
N VAL A 160 1.60 -1.11 4.81
CA VAL A 160 0.59 -1.37 5.85
C VAL A 160 -0.44 -0.23 5.81
N VAL A 161 -1.73 -0.57 5.87
CA VAL A 161 -2.82 0.41 5.80
C VAL A 161 -3.92 0.12 6.79
N TRP A 162 -4.63 1.18 7.20
CA TRP A 162 -5.81 1.10 8.05
C TRP A 162 -6.89 2.10 7.61
N PHE A 163 -8.15 1.75 7.91
CA PHE A 163 -9.34 2.44 7.40
C PHE A 163 -10.20 2.98 8.54
N HIS A 164 -10.60 4.25 8.47
CA HIS A 164 -11.44 4.94 9.47
C HIS A 164 -12.66 5.63 8.84
#